data_AF-A0A550D1I6-F1
#
_entry.id   AF-A0A550D1I6-F1
#
_cell.length_a   1.000
_cell.length_b   1.000
_cell.length_c   1.000
_cell.angle_alpha   90.00
_cell.angle_beta   90.00
_cell.angle_gamma   90.00
#
_symmetry.space_group_name_H-M   'P 1'
#
loop_
_entity.id
_entity.type
_entity.pdbx_description
1 polymer ?
#
loop_
_entity_poly.entity_id
_entity_poly.type
_entity_poly.pdbx_seq_one_letter_code
_entity_poly.pdbx_strand_id
1 'polypeptide(L)'
;MRLEEYFGVPLGGIGTGKINFYRDLTIGDITIMNNWSNPLKVVRGFHIVYYMRDNPVFLQLNPGKNIESPPPYTHIKDFDVEVEYPKISYYIPLQDVSKVEVYSILIKDNVKDSAIPAIKIRVIANGRFAISFPNVTGSKRASRVNIPYKGKINGVIMKNKRALQTDPSYGEIFLGCKDCNVMTNY
;
A
#
# COMPACT_ATOMS: atom_id res chain seq x y z
N MET A 1 2.65 -17.88 -11.71
CA MET A 1 3.57 -18.44 -10.69
C MET A 1 2.87 -18.43 -9.34
N ARG A 2 2.93 -19.51 -8.54
CA ARG A 2 2.45 -19.48 -7.14
C ARG A 2 3.47 -18.76 -6.28
N LEU A 3 3.03 -17.78 -5.49
CA LEU A 3 3.92 -17.02 -4.61
C LEU A 3 4.28 -17.88 -3.39
N GLU A 4 5.58 -18.03 -3.11
CA GLU A 4 6.03 -18.57 -1.83
C GLU A 4 5.75 -17.56 -0.70
N GLU A 5 5.58 -18.07 0.52
CA GLU A 5 5.12 -17.29 1.68
C GLU A 5 6.00 -16.07 2.00
N TYR A 6 7.31 -16.15 1.73
CA TYR A 6 8.29 -15.09 2.02
C TYR A 6 8.77 -14.32 0.79
N PHE A 7 8.30 -14.67 -0.41
CA PHE A 7 8.74 -14.00 -1.63
C PHE A 7 7.89 -12.75 -1.87
N GLY A 8 8.47 -11.57 -1.66
CA GLY A 8 7.80 -10.29 -1.95
C GLY A 8 7.95 -9.91 -3.42
N VAL A 9 6.83 -9.59 -4.09
CA VAL A 9 6.87 -9.07 -5.47
C VAL A 9 7.17 -7.57 -5.44
N PRO A 10 8.24 -7.10 -6.09
CA PRO A 10 8.62 -5.70 -6.08
C PRO A 10 7.74 -4.91 -7.06
N LEU A 11 7.03 -3.89 -6.56
CA LEU A 11 6.26 -2.96 -7.39
C LEU A 11 6.77 -1.53 -7.21
N GLY A 12 6.88 -0.78 -8.31
CA GLY A 12 7.42 0.57 -8.38
C GLY A 12 7.90 0.90 -9.80
N GLY A 13 8.06 2.19 -10.09
CA GLY A 13 8.63 2.66 -11.35
C GLY A 13 10.14 2.45 -11.43
N ILE A 14 10.69 2.34 -12.64
CA ILE A 14 12.11 2.19 -12.90
C ILE A 14 12.88 3.35 -12.24
N GLY A 15 13.85 3.03 -11.39
CA GLY A 15 14.70 4.02 -10.71
C GLY A 15 14.03 4.79 -9.56
N THR A 16 12.75 4.52 -9.25
CA THR A 16 12.00 5.27 -8.22
C THR A 16 11.94 4.60 -6.85
N GLY A 17 12.51 3.41 -6.74
CA GLY A 17 12.30 2.54 -5.58
C GLY A 17 11.12 1.59 -5.77
N LYS A 18 10.85 0.80 -4.72
CA LYS A 18 9.81 -0.24 -4.74
C LYS A 18 9.12 -0.42 -3.40
N ILE A 19 7.97 -1.07 -3.43
CA ILE A 19 7.28 -1.67 -2.28
C ILE A 19 7.11 -3.15 -2.61
N ASN A 20 7.54 -4.03 -1.71
CA ASN A 20 7.26 -5.46 -1.86
C ASN A 20 5.86 -5.76 -1.35
N PHE A 21 5.08 -6.48 -2.16
CA PHE A 21 3.80 -7.05 -1.77
C PHE A 21 3.95 -8.56 -1.60
N TYR A 22 3.47 -9.09 -0.47
CA TYR A 22 3.61 -10.51 -0.12
C TYR A 22 2.33 -11.29 -0.39
N ARG A 23 2.40 -12.61 -0.19
CA ARG A 23 1.27 -13.53 -0.39
C ARG A 23 0.10 -13.17 0.52
N ASP A 24 0.34 -12.69 1.73
CA ASP A 24 -0.70 -12.34 2.70
C ASP A 24 -1.34 -10.96 2.48
N LEU A 25 -1.10 -10.33 1.31
CA LEU A 25 -1.51 -8.96 0.95
C LEU A 25 -0.89 -7.89 1.88
N THR A 26 0.12 -8.24 2.69
CA THR A 26 0.91 -7.27 3.44
C THR A 26 2.01 -6.67 2.56
N ILE A 27 2.64 -5.60 3.07
CA ILE A 27 3.73 -4.92 2.40
C ILE A 27 4.96 -4.80 3.30
N GLY A 28 6.13 -4.70 2.68
CA GLY A 28 7.42 -4.55 3.35
C GLY A 28 8.53 -4.23 2.36
N ASP A 29 9.76 -4.32 2.83
CA ASP A 29 10.99 -4.04 2.08
C ASP A 29 10.90 -2.80 1.16
N ILE A 30 10.38 -1.70 1.71
CA ILE A 30 10.15 -0.46 0.97
C ILE A 30 11.48 0.27 0.75
N THR A 31 11.73 0.68 -0.49
CA THR A 31 12.95 1.38 -0.92
C THR A 31 12.70 2.68 -1.70
N ILE A 32 11.73 3.50 -1.27
CA ILE A 32 11.27 4.72 -1.97
C ILE A 32 11.90 6.04 -1.45
N MET A 33 12.88 5.94 -0.54
CA MET A 33 13.43 7.06 0.24
C MET A 33 14.96 7.11 0.19
N ASN A 34 15.54 6.76 -0.96
CA ASN A 34 16.98 6.53 -1.12
C ASN A 34 17.58 5.59 -0.05
N ASN A 35 16.73 4.78 0.58
CA ASN A 35 17.07 3.87 1.67
C ASN A 35 17.43 2.48 1.12
N TRP A 36 18.01 2.43 -0.08
CA TRP A 36 18.35 1.17 -0.77
C TRP A 36 19.23 0.26 0.08
N SER A 37 20.15 0.85 0.87
CA SER A 37 21.04 0.14 1.78
C SER A 37 20.36 -0.37 3.04
N ASN A 38 19.23 0.22 3.43
CA ASN A 38 18.46 -0.15 4.63
C ASN A 38 16.95 0.00 4.38
N PRO A 39 16.33 -0.94 3.65
CA PRO A 39 14.90 -0.91 3.35
C PRO A 39 14.05 -0.86 4.62
N LEU A 40 12.87 -0.26 4.53
CA LEU A 40 11.87 -0.37 5.59
C LEU A 40 11.28 -1.78 5.53
N LYS A 41 11.88 -2.70 6.28
CA LYS A 41 11.52 -4.13 6.30
C LYS A 41 10.07 -4.35 6.73
N VAL A 42 9.63 -3.60 7.72
CA VAL A 42 8.33 -3.76 8.38
C VAL A 42 7.52 -2.48 8.27
N VAL A 43 6.32 -2.60 7.70
CA VAL A 43 5.39 -1.48 7.52
C VAL A 43 4.13 -1.76 8.34
N ARG A 44 3.89 -0.95 9.36
CA ARG A 44 2.72 -1.03 10.23
C ARG A 44 1.68 -0.01 9.78
N GLY A 45 0.41 -0.40 9.62
CA GLY A 45 -0.68 0.53 9.28
C GLY A 45 -1.10 0.53 7.80
N PHE A 46 -0.55 -0.36 6.98
CA PHE A 46 -1.11 -0.63 5.65
C PHE A 46 -2.23 -1.65 5.76
N HIS A 47 -3.45 -1.26 5.40
CA HIS A 47 -4.61 -2.13 5.48
C HIS A 47 -5.54 -1.90 4.30
N ILE A 48 -6.16 -2.98 3.83
CA ILE A 48 -7.31 -2.93 2.94
C ILE A 48 -8.47 -3.58 3.69
N VAL A 49 -9.50 -2.81 3.96
CA VAL A 49 -10.64 -3.21 4.78
C VAL A 49 -11.90 -3.17 3.93
N TYR A 50 -12.66 -4.26 3.92
CA TYR A 50 -14.01 -4.32 3.35
C TYR A 50 -15.04 -4.19 4.47
N TYR A 51 -16.10 -3.43 4.24
CA TYR A 51 -17.20 -3.29 5.19
C TYR A 51 -18.34 -4.21 4.77
N MET A 52 -18.41 -5.40 5.39
CA MET A 52 -19.54 -6.31 5.22
C MET A 52 -20.74 -5.76 5.99
N ARG A 53 -21.57 -4.97 5.30
CA ARG A 53 -22.55 -4.06 5.91
C ARG A 53 -21.82 -3.00 6.76
N ASP A 54 -21.74 -3.22 8.07
CA ASP A 54 -21.05 -2.36 9.04
C ASP A 54 -19.92 -3.08 9.80
N ASN A 55 -19.66 -4.36 9.48
CA ASN A 55 -18.57 -5.12 10.08
C ASN A 55 -17.29 -5.00 9.23
N PRO A 56 -16.20 -4.42 9.78
CA PRO A 56 -14.94 -4.31 9.05
C PRO A 56 -14.23 -5.67 8.99
N VAL A 57 -13.82 -6.06 7.79
CA VAL A 57 -13.04 -7.27 7.52
C VAL A 57 -11.74 -6.87 6.83
N PHE A 58 -10.61 -7.18 7.44
CA PHE A 58 -9.30 -7.01 6.81
C PHE A 58 -9.14 -8.03 5.68
N LEU A 59 -8.77 -7.57 4.49
CA LEU A 59 -8.54 -8.43 3.34
C LEU A 59 -7.20 -9.18 3.40
N GLN A 60 -6.35 -8.85 4.37
CA GLN A 60 -5.04 -9.48 4.57
C GLN A 60 -5.14 -10.72 5.46
N LEU A 61 -4.26 -11.70 5.26
CA LEU A 61 -4.27 -12.93 6.06
C LEU A 61 -3.79 -12.70 7.49
N ASN A 62 -2.86 -11.78 7.68
CA ASN A 62 -2.32 -11.44 9.00
C ASN A 62 -2.14 -9.92 9.16
N PRO A 63 -3.22 -9.16 9.38
CA PRO A 63 -3.13 -7.70 9.53
C PRO A 63 -2.35 -7.28 10.79
N GLY A 64 -2.28 -8.15 11.81
CA GLY A 64 -1.58 -7.91 13.07
C GLY A 64 -0.12 -8.36 13.11
N LYS A 65 0.44 -8.92 12.01
CA LYS A 65 1.78 -9.55 11.97
C LYS A 65 2.89 -8.74 12.64
N ASN A 66 2.81 -7.42 12.54
CA ASN A 66 3.84 -6.49 13.01
C ASN A 66 3.42 -5.70 14.25
N ILE A 67 2.32 -6.06 14.90
CA ILE A 67 1.80 -5.41 16.11
C ILE A 67 2.07 -6.35 17.29
N GLU A 68 2.65 -5.84 18.37
CA GLU A 68 3.02 -6.64 19.55
C GLU A 68 1.78 -7.23 20.25
N SER A 69 0.74 -6.40 20.41
CA SER A 69 -0.55 -6.79 20.99
C SER A 69 -1.66 -6.40 20.03
N PRO A 70 -1.97 -7.25 19.02
CA PRO A 70 -3.03 -6.94 18.06
C PRO A 70 -4.40 -6.84 18.76
N PRO A 71 -5.22 -5.82 18.46
CA PRO A 71 -6.60 -5.81 18.91
C PRO A 71 -7.39 -6.94 18.24
N PRO A 72 -8.57 -7.33 18.77
CA PRO A 72 -9.46 -8.25 18.06
C PRO A 72 -9.85 -7.69 16.68
N TYR A 73 -9.74 -8.51 15.64
CA TYR A 73 -10.12 -8.14 14.28
C TYR A 73 -10.67 -9.33 13.49
N THR A 74 -11.50 -9.04 12.49
CA THR A 74 -11.97 -10.03 11.51
C THR A 74 -11.11 -9.94 10.26
N HIS A 75 -10.65 -11.08 9.74
CA HIS A 75 -9.76 -11.13 8.60
C HIS A 75 -10.00 -12.37 7.74
N ILE A 76 -9.45 -12.36 6.52
CA ILE A 76 -9.46 -13.52 5.63
C ILE A 76 -8.48 -14.58 6.12
N LYS A 77 -8.86 -15.86 6.05
CA LYS A 77 -8.02 -16.96 6.50
C LYS A 77 -7.08 -17.51 5.42
N ASP A 78 -7.52 -17.49 4.17
CA ASP A 78 -6.73 -17.91 3.02
C ASP A 78 -7.30 -17.29 1.74
N PHE A 79 -6.48 -17.19 0.69
CA PHE A 79 -6.90 -16.82 -0.66
C PHE A 79 -5.84 -17.22 -1.69
N ASP A 80 -6.26 -17.35 -2.95
CA ASP A 80 -5.33 -17.62 -4.05
C ASP A 80 -4.62 -16.35 -4.51
N VAL A 81 -3.36 -16.51 -4.93
CA VAL A 81 -2.52 -15.42 -5.44
C VAL A 81 -1.90 -15.80 -6.78
N GLU A 82 -2.09 -14.95 -7.77
CA GLU A 82 -1.46 -15.06 -9.08
C GLU A 82 -0.55 -13.87 -9.34
N VAL A 83 0.66 -14.17 -9.83
CA VAL A 83 1.64 -13.15 -10.22
C VAL A 83 1.92 -13.22 -11.70
N GLU A 84 1.72 -12.08 -12.35
CA GLU A 84 2.00 -11.82 -13.75
C GLU A 84 2.66 -10.44 -13.81
N TYR A 85 3.98 -10.38 -13.57
CA TYR A 85 4.71 -9.13 -13.39
C TYR A 85 4.48 -8.16 -14.57
N PRO A 86 4.13 -6.88 -14.30
CA PRO A 86 4.20 -6.16 -13.02
C PRO A 86 2.88 -6.07 -12.25
N LYS A 87 2.05 -7.12 -12.28
CA LYS A 87 0.74 -7.22 -11.63
C LYS A 87 0.65 -8.43 -10.71
N ILE A 88 -0.04 -8.25 -9.59
CA ILE A 88 -0.40 -9.29 -8.62
C ILE A 88 -1.91 -9.28 -8.47
N SER A 89 -2.53 -10.46 -8.49
CA SER A 89 -3.96 -10.65 -8.27
C SER A 89 -4.20 -11.54 -7.06
N TYR A 90 -4.99 -11.04 -6.11
CA TYR A 90 -5.39 -11.71 -4.87
C TYR A 90 -6.89 -12.05 -4.95
N TYR A 91 -7.24 -13.33 -5.01
CA TYR A 91 -8.62 -13.79 -5.21
C TYR A 91 -9.33 -14.02 -3.89
N ILE A 92 -10.14 -13.06 -3.47
CA ILE A 92 -10.68 -13.03 -2.11
C ILE A 92 -11.92 -13.94 -2.01
N PRO A 93 -11.99 -14.90 -1.07
CA PRO A 93 -13.14 -15.78 -0.91
C PRO A 93 -14.26 -15.12 -0.09
N LEU A 94 -14.70 -13.94 -0.50
CA LEU A 94 -15.88 -13.27 0.05
C LEU A 94 -16.91 -13.04 -1.06
N GLN A 95 -18.19 -13.26 -0.74
CA GLN A 95 -19.28 -13.14 -1.71
C GLN A 95 -19.28 -11.81 -2.49
N ASP A 96 -18.97 -10.72 -1.79
CA ASP A 96 -19.00 -9.36 -2.37
C ASP A 96 -17.62 -8.83 -2.77
N VAL A 97 -16.53 -9.59 -2.60
CA VAL A 97 -15.17 -9.15 -2.97
C VAL A 97 -14.56 -10.21 -3.86
N SER A 98 -14.43 -9.91 -5.16
CA SER A 98 -13.89 -10.88 -6.11
C SER A 98 -12.36 -10.95 -6.03
N LYS A 99 -11.68 -9.79 -6.12
CA LYS A 99 -10.22 -9.74 -6.08
C LYS A 99 -9.64 -8.36 -5.77
N VAL A 100 -8.40 -8.35 -5.29
CA VAL A 100 -7.54 -7.16 -5.21
C VAL A 100 -6.41 -7.30 -6.23
N GLU A 101 -6.23 -6.30 -7.09
CA GLU A 101 -5.11 -6.22 -8.02
C GLU A 101 -4.15 -5.11 -7.58
N VAL A 102 -2.85 -5.41 -7.58
CA VAL A 102 -1.80 -4.40 -7.35
C VAL A 102 -0.81 -4.44 -8.50
N TYR A 103 -0.49 -3.29 -9.09
CA TYR A 103 0.39 -3.25 -10.24
C TYR A 103 1.20 -1.97 -10.37
N SER A 104 2.36 -2.10 -11.02
CA SER A 104 3.20 -0.97 -11.43
C SER A 104 2.86 -0.54 -12.85
N ILE A 105 3.09 0.73 -13.16
CA ILE A 105 2.92 1.26 -14.51
C ILE A 105 4.25 1.07 -15.25
N LEU A 106 4.49 -0.13 -15.80
CA LEU A 106 5.65 -0.38 -16.67
C LEU A 106 5.18 -0.60 -18.09
N ILE A 107 5.71 0.20 -19.00
CA ILE A 107 5.35 0.21 -20.42
C ILE A 107 6.60 -0.17 -21.21
N LYS A 108 6.46 -1.24 -21.99
CA LYS A 108 7.53 -1.73 -22.87
C LYS A 108 8.02 -0.60 -23.78
N ASP A 109 9.33 -0.49 -23.93
CA ASP A 109 10.01 0.50 -24.79
C ASP A 109 9.73 1.97 -24.42
N ASN A 110 9.18 2.25 -23.23
CA ASN A 110 8.93 3.60 -22.72
C ASN A 110 9.43 3.76 -21.28
N VAL A 111 10.72 4.09 -21.14
CA VAL A 111 11.37 4.28 -19.84
C VAL A 111 10.80 5.47 -19.08
N LYS A 112 10.47 6.56 -19.78
CA LYS A 112 10.00 7.81 -19.17
C LYS A 112 8.71 7.58 -18.37
N ASP A 113 7.72 6.95 -18.98
CA ASP A 113 6.45 6.68 -18.29
C ASP A 113 6.55 5.49 -17.33
N SER A 114 7.51 4.57 -17.58
CA SER A 114 7.84 3.50 -16.64
C SER A 114 8.59 3.98 -15.39
N ALA A 115 9.12 5.19 -15.39
CA ALA A 115 9.82 5.81 -14.26
C ALA A 115 8.89 6.65 -13.37
N ILE A 116 7.57 6.52 -13.51
CA ILE A 116 6.61 7.19 -12.63
C ILE A 116 6.60 6.48 -11.27
N PRO A 117 6.80 7.20 -10.14
CA PRO A 117 6.80 6.63 -8.79
C PRO A 117 5.38 6.32 -8.30
N ALA A 118 4.68 5.41 -8.98
CA ALA A 118 3.28 5.09 -8.69
C ALA A 118 3.00 3.60 -8.71
N ILE A 119 2.16 3.18 -7.76
CA ILE A 119 1.58 1.83 -7.68
C ILE A 119 0.07 2.00 -7.68
N LYS A 120 -0.64 1.19 -8.47
CA LYS A 120 -2.09 1.18 -8.51
C LYS A 120 -2.62 -0.02 -7.75
N ILE A 121 -3.62 0.22 -6.90
CA ILE A 121 -4.40 -0.80 -6.21
C ILE A 121 -5.82 -0.72 -6.74
N ARG A 122 -6.36 -1.85 -7.21
CA ARG A 122 -7.74 -1.97 -7.67
C ARG A 122 -8.44 -3.03 -6.84
N VAL A 123 -9.50 -2.64 -6.15
CA VAL A 123 -10.36 -3.57 -5.40
C VAL A 123 -11.61 -3.81 -6.24
N ILE A 124 -11.87 -5.07 -6.61
CA ILE A 124 -13.09 -5.47 -7.31
C ILE A 124 -14.05 -6.05 -6.27
N ALA A 125 -14.99 -5.21 -5.84
CA ALA A 125 -15.96 -5.54 -4.80
C ALA A 125 -17.30 -4.82 -5.04
N ASN A 126 -18.37 -5.38 -4.50
CA ASN A 126 -19.67 -4.76 -4.37
C ASN A 126 -19.87 -4.26 -2.94
N GLY A 127 -19.51 -3.00 -2.65
CA GLY A 127 -19.68 -2.41 -1.34
C GLY A 127 -18.65 -1.35 -1.02
N ARG A 128 -18.49 -1.06 0.28
CA ARG A 128 -17.54 -0.05 0.77
C ARG A 128 -16.23 -0.70 1.17
N PHE A 129 -15.12 -0.08 0.79
CA PHE A 129 -13.79 -0.46 1.24
C PHE A 129 -13.00 0.77 1.67
N ALA A 130 -12.00 0.56 2.53
CA ALA A 130 -11.02 1.57 2.92
C ALA A 130 -9.62 1.03 2.70
N ILE A 131 -8.72 1.92 2.29
CA ILE A 131 -7.28 1.64 2.19
C ILE A 131 -6.57 2.61 3.11
N SER A 132 -5.72 2.09 3.99
CA SER A 132 -4.83 2.89 4.83
C SER A 132 -3.39 2.66 4.41
N PHE A 133 -2.56 3.69 4.56
CA PHE A 133 -1.12 3.59 4.39
C PHE A 133 -0.44 4.48 5.44
N PRO A 134 0.61 4.01 6.13
CA PRO A 134 1.25 4.80 7.17
C PRO A 134 2.10 5.91 6.57
N ASN A 135 2.11 7.08 7.22
CA ASN A 135 3.05 8.12 6.86
C ASN A 135 4.47 7.67 7.24
N VAL A 136 5.27 7.36 6.22
CA VAL A 136 6.68 6.96 6.34
C VAL A 136 7.66 8.09 6.01
N THR A 137 7.18 9.29 5.66
CA THR A 137 8.03 10.40 5.19
C THR A 137 8.91 11.01 6.29
N GLY A 138 10.14 11.38 5.92
CA GLY A 138 11.19 11.84 6.84
C GLY A 138 11.75 10.73 7.71
N SER A 139 13.06 10.77 7.96
CA SER A 139 13.78 9.78 8.76
C SER A 139 13.31 9.78 10.22
N LYS A 140 12.85 10.94 10.71
CA LYS A 140 12.26 11.09 12.05
C LYS A 140 10.73 11.03 11.96
N ARG A 141 10.10 10.31 12.89
CA ARG A 141 8.63 10.27 13.00
C ARG A 141 8.03 11.60 13.45
N ALA A 142 8.75 12.35 14.27
CA ALA A 142 8.30 13.65 14.75
C ALA A 142 8.01 14.58 13.56
N SER A 143 6.90 15.30 13.63
CA SER A 143 6.44 16.26 12.60
C SER A 143 5.95 15.67 11.28
N ARG A 144 5.71 14.36 11.23
CA ARG A 144 4.88 13.76 10.17
C ARG A 144 3.46 14.30 10.27
N VAL A 145 2.89 14.68 9.13
CA VAL A 145 1.54 15.22 9.01
C VAL A 145 0.83 14.62 7.80
N ASN A 146 -0.48 14.41 7.96
CA ASN A 146 -1.36 13.89 6.92
C ASN A 146 -2.35 15.00 6.56
N ILE A 147 -2.29 15.48 5.32
CA ILE A 147 -3.10 16.61 4.88
C ILE A 147 -4.15 16.10 3.89
N PRO A 148 -5.46 16.28 4.15
CA PRO A 148 -6.48 15.92 3.19
C PRO A 148 -6.33 16.78 1.93
N TYR A 149 -6.46 16.15 0.78
CA TYR A 149 -6.38 16.78 -0.53
C TYR A 149 -7.69 16.54 -1.30
N LYS A 150 -8.27 17.62 -1.83
CA LYS A 150 -9.46 17.60 -2.67
C LYS A 150 -9.10 18.09 -4.07
N GLY A 151 -9.38 17.29 -5.07
CA GLY A 151 -9.06 17.59 -6.47
C GLY A 151 -9.74 16.61 -7.41
N LYS A 152 -9.23 16.46 -8.64
CA LYS A 152 -9.71 15.42 -9.57
C LYS A 152 -9.59 13.99 -8.99
N ILE A 153 -8.62 13.82 -8.09
CA ILE A 153 -8.43 12.63 -7.27
C ILE A 153 -8.41 13.14 -5.82
N ASN A 154 -9.33 12.63 -5.01
CA ASN A 154 -9.35 12.92 -3.57
C ASN A 154 -8.34 12.00 -2.88
N GLY A 155 -7.69 12.48 -1.83
CA GLY A 155 -6.72 11.66 -1.12
C GLY A 155 -6.09 12.36 0.06
N VAL A 156 -4.98 11.80 0.52
CA VAL A 156 -4.16 12.32 1.60
C VAL A 156 -2.73 12.51 1.11
N ILE A 157 -2.18 13.70 1.37
CA ILE A 157 -0.76 13.99 1.20
C ILE A 157 -0.08 13.77 2.55
N MET A 158 0.83 12.81 2.58
CA MET A 158 1.66 12.47 3.73
C MET A 158 3.02 13.15 3.56
N LYS A 159 3.43 13.96 4.52
CA LYS A 159 4.74 14.64 4.52
C LYS A 159 5.32 14.82 5.91
N ASN A 160 6.54 15.33 6.01
CA ASN A 160 7.19 15.69 7.26
C ASN A 160 7.57 17.19 7.26
N LYS A 161 6.98 17.97 8.18
CA LYS A 161 7.19 19.44 8.24
C LYS A 161 8.61 19.85 8.64
N ARG A 162 9.40 18.95 9.24
CA ARG A 162 10.75 19.24 9.75
C ARG A 162 11.85 18.46 9.02
N ALA A 163 11.50 17.64 8.02
CA ALA A 163 12.51 16.98 7.20
C ALA A 163 13.21 18.03 6.33
N LEU A 164 14.54 18.05 6.38
CA LEU A 164 15.38 18.87 5.51
C LEU A 164 15.50 18.20 4.14
N GLN A 165 15.81 18.97 3.09
CA GLN A 165 16.03 18.40 1.75
C GLN A 165 17.20 17.40 1.70
N THR A 166 18.11 17.45 2.68
CA THR A 166 19.21 16.49 2.85
C THR A 166 18.78 15.20 3.54
N ASP A 167 17.58 15.13 4.12
CA ASP A 167 17.02 13.89 4.66
C ASP A 167 16.75 12.94 3.46
N PRO A 168 17.32 11.72 3.43
CA PRO A 168 17.10 10.79 2.32
C PRO A 168 15.62 10.41 2.17
N SER A 169 14.84 10.50 3.26
CA SER A 169 13.39 10.28 3.28
C SER A 169 12.56 11.56 3.10
N TYR A 170 13.19 12.65 2.65
CA TYR A 170 12.47 13.87 2.28
C TYR A 170 11.58 13.65 1.06
N GLY A 171 10.36 14.19 1.11
CA GLY A 171 9.39 14.08 0.02
C GLY A 171 7.97 13.98 0.53
N GLU A 172 7.09 13.59 -0.38
CA GLU A 172 5.65 13.46 -0.13
C GLU A 172 5.16 12.11 -0.67
N ILE A 173 4.20 11.52 0.02
CA ILE A 173 3.46 10.34 -0.46
C ILE A 173 2.01 10.74 -0.63
N PHE A 174 1.41 10.37 -1.76
CA PHE A 174 0.00 10.56 -2.00
C PHE A 174 -0.72 9.21 -2.05
N LEU A 175 -1.76 9.07 -1.22
CA LEU A 175 -2.73 7.99 -1.33
C LEU A 175 -4.07 8.60 -1.67
N GLY A 176 -4.66 8.22 -2.80
CA GLY A 176 -5.93 8.77 -3.23
C GLY A 176 -6.60 7.94 -4.30
N CYS A 177 -7.85 8.28 -4.56
CA CYS A 177 -8.67 7.64 -5.59
C CYS A 177 -9.71 8.62 -6.12
N LYS A 178 -10.35 8.24 -7.22
CA LYS A 178 -11.46 9.02 -7.77
C LYS A 178 -12.68 8.84 -6.88
N ASP A 179 -13.32 9.95 -6.50
CA ASP A 179 -14.58 9.96 -5.76
C ASP A 179 -14.56 9.27 -4.36
N CYS A 180 -13.38 9.06 -3.74
CA CYS A 180 -13.33 8.62 -2.34
C CYS A 180 -13.54 9.75 -1.34
N ASN A 181 -14.03 9.32 -0.18
CA ASN A 181 -13.95 10.07 1.07
C ASN A 181 -12.57 9.88 1.71
N VAL A 182 -12.02 10.95 2.24
CA VAL A 182 -10.70 10.96 2.88
C VAL A 182 -10.88 11.07 4.38
N MET A 183 -10.25 10.16 5.12
CA MET A 183 -10.15 10.22 6.57
C MET A 183 -8.69 10.36 6.96
N THR A 184 -8.35 11.40 7.71
CA THR A 184 -7.02 11.63 8.25
C THR A 184 -7.10 11.69 9.77
N ASN A 185 -6.34 10.84 10.46
CA ASN A 185 -6.13 10.99 11.90
C ASN A 185 -4.97 11.97 12.14
N TYR A 186 -5.13 12.78 13.20
CA TYR A 186 -4.14 13.75 13.67
C TYR A 186 -2.94 13.07 14.32
#